data_AF-A0A2D6TYT8-F1
#
_entry.id   AF-A0A2D6TYT8-F1
#
_cell.length_a   1.000
_cell.length_b   1.000
_cell.length_c   1.000
_cell.angle_alpha   90.00
_cell.angle_beta   90.00
_cell.angle_gamma   90.00
#
_symmetry.space_group_name_H-M   'P 1'
#
loop_
_entity.id
_entity.type
_entity.pdbx_description
1 polymer ?
#
loop_
_entity_poly.entity_id
_entity_poly.type
_entity_poly.pdbx_seq_one_letter_code
_entity_poly.pdbx_strand_id
1 'polypeptide(L)'
;MFLGSRGTTHPEGCGFLIPQIKYLSTHTMEESDKKIKLIAKLILERLIGLDKWGGAHSELKKVLKSLPNYIRDSNKGKKHINKATKLLVNYNLLYIKPSTGELHVSLNPRMKKEIYEFIDEIDNDKLY
;
A
#
# COMPACT_ATOMS: atom_id res chain seq x y z
N MET A 1 23.73 -71.68 3.14
CA MET A 1 23.33 -70.38 2.54
C MET A 1 21.82 -70.32 2.53
N PHE A 2 21.20 -69.75 3.56
CA PHE A 2 19.77 -69.46 3.61
C PHE A 2 19.42 -68.60 4.84
N LEU A 3 18.44 -67.71 4.63
CA LEU A 3 17.63 -66.92 5.55
C LEU A 3 18.25 -65.74 6.33
N GLY A 4 17.54 -64.60 6.26
CA GLY A 4 17.73 -63.50 7.20
C GLY A 4 17.01 -62.18 6.89
N SER A 5 15.71 -62.20 6.53
CA SER A 5 14.86 -61.01 6.62
C SER A 5 14.83 -60.49 8.06
N ARG A 6 14.88 -59.17 8.26
CA ARG A 6 14.01 -58.40 9.18
C ARG A 6 14.50 -56.95 9.29
N GLY A 7 13.58 -56.04 8.98
CA GLY A 7 13.72 -54.65 9.35
C GLY A 7 13.78 -54.47 10.86
N THR A 8 14.42 -53.39 11.26
CA THR A 8 14.20 -52.76 12.56
C THR A 8 13.97 -51.29 12.32
N THR A 9 12.70 -50.95 12.16
CA THR A 9 12.16 -49.71 12.69
C THR A 9 12.55 -49.61 14.14
N HIS A 10 13.18 -48.51 14.56
CA HIS A 10 13.11 -48.06 15.95
C HIS A 10 12.92 -46.53 15.99
N PRO A 11 12.20 -46.05 17.01
CA PRO A 11 11.06 -45.16 16.84
C PRO A 11 11.25 -43.88 17.71
N GLU A 12 10.17 -43.38 18.29
CA GLU A 12 10.07 -42.30 19.29
C GLU A 12 10.51 -40.87 18.93
N GLY A 13 9.54 -40.11 18.41
CA GLY A 13 8.85 -39.16 19.29
C GLY A 13 9.64 -37.97 19.84
N CYS A 14 9.61 -36.87 19.10
CA CYS A 14 9.43 -35.53 19.68
C CYS A 14 8.66 -34.72 18.62
N GLY A 15 7.35 -34.51 18.74
CA GLY A 15 6.77 -33.82 19.87
C GLY A 15 6.81 -32.32 19.57
N PHE A 16 5.96 -31.84 18.68
CA PHE A 16 5.05 -30.73 18.97
C PHE A 16 4.15 -30.46 17.76
N LEU A 17 2.86 -30.72 17.94
CA LEU A 17 1.80 -30.00 17.26
C LEU A 17 2.05 -28.50 17.44
N ILE A 18 2.47 -27.81 16.38
CA ILE A 18 2.28 -26.36 16.31
C ILE A 18 1.48 -26.01 15.06
N PRO A 19 0.16 -26.25 15.01
CA PRO A 19 -0.72 -25.44 14.18
C PRO A 19 -1.12 -24.19 14.97
N GLN A 20 -0.17 -23.33 15.33
CA GLN A 20 -0.45 -22.18 16.19
C GLN A 20 0.38 -20.93 15.86
N ILE A 21 0.56 -20.58 14.57
CA ILE A 21 0.73 -19.16 14.20
C ILE A 21 0.03 -18.88 12.85
N LYS A 22 -1.28 -19.13 12.79
CA LYS A 22 -2.16 -18.52 11.79
C LYS A 22 -3.02 -17.38 12.38
N TYR A 23 -2.69 -16.92 13.59
CA TYR A 23 -3.53 -15.98 14.34
C TYR A 23 -2.74 -14.87 15.06
N LEU A 24 -1.71 -14.31 14.41
CA LEU A 24 -1.04 -13.10 14.92
C LEU A 24 -0.73 -12.06 13.83
N SER A 25 -1.51 -12.03 12.75
CA SER A 25 -1.23 -11.14 11.62
C SER A 25 -2.43 -10.36 11.09
N THR A 26 -3.59 -10.36 11.75
CA THR A 26 -4.74 -9.57 11.29
C THR A 26 -4.67 -8.11 11.76
N HIS A 27 -4.08 -7.82 12.93
CA HIS A 27 -4.00 -6.45 13.43
C HIS A 27 -2.91 -5.59 12.77
N THR A 28 -1.80 -6.19 12.33
CA THR A 28 -0.68 -5.47 11.68
C THR A 28 -0.93 -5.17 10.21
N MET A 29 -1.94 -5.79 9.60
CA MET A 29 -2.34 -5.50 8.21
C MET A 29 -3.19 -4.22 8.15
N GLU A 30 -4.15 -4.04 9.06
CA GLU A 30 -5.03 -2.85 9.09
C GLU A 30 -4.27 -1.53 9.30
N GLU A 31 -3.28 -1.48 10.20
CA GLU A 31 -2.49 -0.26 10.41
C GLU A 31 -1.68 0.15 9.17
N SER A 32 -1.19 -0.84 8.42
CA SER A 32 -0.40 -0.59 7.22
C SER A 32 -1.27 -0.06 6.08
N ASP A 33 -2.50 -0.57 5.96
CA ASP A 33 -3.49 -0.10 4.99
C ASP A 33 -4.01 1.30 5.36
N LYS A 34 -4.25 1.58 6.65
CA LYS A 34 -4.57 2.94 7.13
C LYS A 34 -3.47 3.94 6.75
N LYS A 35 -2.20 3.60 6.96
CA LYS A 35 -1.07 4.46 6.55
C LYS A 35 -1.02 4.68 5.04
N ILE A 36 -1.31 3.67 4.23
CA ILE A 36 -1.35 3.78 2.76
C ILE A 36 -2.49 4.71 2.34
N LYS A 37 -3.69 4.56 2.92
CA LYS A 37 -4.83 5.46 2.68
C LYS A 37 -4.52 6.91 3.06
N LEU A 38 -3.88 7.15 4.20
CA LEU A 38 -3.43 8.50 4.62
C LEU A 38 -2.44 9.12 3.62
N ILE A 39 -1.47 8.35 3.13
CA ILE A 39 -0.53 8.84 2.11
C ILE A 39 -1.25 9.15 0.80
N ALA A 40 -2.21 8.30 0.40
CA ALA A 40 -3.04 8.55 -0.78
C ALA A 40 -3.84 9.85 -0.64
N LYS A 41 -4.45 10.08 0.53
CA LYS A 41 -5.16 11.33 0.88
C LYS A 41 -4.25 12.55 0.70
N LEU A 42 -3.06 12.53 1.29
CA LEU A 42 -2.10 13.65 1.21
C LEU A 42 -1.70 13.95 -0.25
N ILE A 43 -1.52 12.91 -1.07
CA ILE A 43 -1.22 13.06 -2.50
C ILE A 43 -2.40 13.74 -3.22
N LEU A 44 -3.62 13.29 -2.95
CA LEU A 44 -4.84 13.86 -3.53
C LEU A 44 -5.05 15.32 -3.10
N GLU A 45 -5.02 15.62 -1.80
CA GLU A 45 -5.14 16.97 -1.24
C GLU A 45 -4.10 17.91 -1.85
N ARG A 46 -2.85 17.44 -2.02
CA ARG A 46 -1.80 18.23 -2.66
C ARG A 46 -2.12 18.54 -4.12
N LEU A 47 -2.61 17.57 -4.88
CA LEU A 47 -2.97 17.76 -6.29
C LEU A 47 -4.20 18.65 -6.44
N ILE A 48 -5.17 18.57 -5.53
CA ILE A 48 -6.35 19.45 -5.47
C ILE A 48 -5.88 20.89 -5.20
N GLY A 49 -5.01 21.10 -4.21
CA GLY A 49 -4.47 22.43 -3.89
C GLY A 49 -3.60 23.03 -5.01
N LEU A 50 -3.08 22.21 -5.91
CA LEU A 50 -2.34 22.65 -7.11
C LEU A 50 -3.22 22.78 -8.36
N ASP A 51 -4.53 22.51 -8.23
CA ASP A 51 -5.53 22.47 -9.29
C ASP A 51 -5.12 21.61 -10.51
N LYS A 52 -4.47 20.47 -10.25
CA LYS A 52 -3.93 19.58 -11.29
C LYS A 52 -4.98 18.57 -11.75
N TRP A 53 -5.94 19.05 -12.54
CA TRP A 53 -7.03 18.26 -13.10
C TRP A 53 -6.87 18.03 -14.60
N GLY A 54 -7.09 16.78 -15.05
CA GLY A 54 -7.27 16.41 -16.46
C GLY A 54 -6.06 16.67 -17.36
N GLY A 55 -5.89 17.92 -17.81
CA GLY A 55 -4.81 18.36 -18.71
C GLY A 55 -3.62 19.02 -17.99
N ALA A 56 -3.74 19.32 -16.70
CA ALA A 56 -2.65 19.88 -15.92
C ALA A 56 -1.95 18.77 -15.13
N HIS A 57 -0.71 18.47 -15.51
CA HIS A 57 0.09 17.44 -14.83
C HIS A 57 1.15 18.06 -13.93
N SER A 58 1.57 17.31 -12.92
CA SER A 58 2.73 17.64 -12.08
C SER A 58 3.68 16.45 -11.98
N GLU A 59 4.97 16.75 -11.89
CA GLU A 59 5.99 15.72 -11.67
C GLU A 59 5.71 15.00 -10.35
N LEU A 60 5.68 13.68 -10.38
CA LEU A 60 5.48 12.84 -9.20
C LEU A 60 6.51 13.19 -8.12
N LYS A 61 7.77 13.45 -8.47
CA LYS A 61 8.81 13.88 -7.52
C LYS A 61 8.43 15.14 -6.74
N LYS A 62 7.81 16.14 -7.39
CA LYS A 62 7.36 17.38 -6.72
C LYS A 62 6.20 17.12 -5.77
N VAL A 63 5.28 16.25 -6.17
CA VAL A 63 4.17 15.81 -5.30
C VAL A 63 4.73 15.06 -4.09
N LEU A 64 5.67 14.14 -4.29
CA LEU A 64 6.29 13.37 -3.21
C LEU A 64 7.15 14.23 -2.26
N LYS A 65 7.68 15.37 -2.71
CA LYS A 65 8.37 16.33 -1.84
C LYS A 65 7.45 17.01 -0.82
N SER A 66 6.14 17.03 -1.05
CA SER A 66 5.18 17.59 -0.09
C SER A 66 4.85 16.64 1.07
N LEU A 67 5.21 15.36 0.96
CA LEU A 67 5.03 14.40 2.03
C LEU A 67 6.05 14.64 3.16
N PRO A 68 5.69 14.37 4.41
CA PRO A 68 6.61 14.49 5.54
C PRO A 68 7.88 13.65 5.38
N ASN A 69 9.03 14.20 5.80
CA ASN A 69 10.33 13.53 5.69
C ASN A 69 10.36 12.14 6.35
N TYR A 70 9.68 11.95 7.48
CA TYR A 70 9.65 10.66 8.18
C TYR A 70 9.02 9.53 7.33
N ILE A 71 8.12 9.86 6.40
CA ILE A 71 7.53 8.92 5.44
C ILE A 71 8.46 8.76 4.24
N ARG A 72 8.95 9.86 3.69
CA ARG A 72 9.72 9.86 2.45
C ARG A 72 11.09 9.19 2.57
N ASP A 73 11.79 9.43 3.68
CA ASP A 73 13.17 8.95 3.89
C ASP A 73 13.22 7.49 4.38
N SER A 74 12.12 6.99 4.96
CA SER A 74 12.02 5.59 5.38
C SER A 74 11.82 4.64 4.19
N ASN A 75 12.59 3.55 4.14
CA ASN A 75 12.40 2.46 3.17
C ASN A 75 10.99 1.87 3.19
N LYS A 76 10.34 1.83 4.37
CA LYS A 76 8.94 1.39 4.50
C LYS A 76 7.97 2.42 3.91
N GLY A 77 8.22 3.71 4.13
CA GLY A 77 7.35 4.77 3.60
C GLY A 77 7.44 4.91 2.08
N LYS A 78 8.61 4.73 1.46
CA LYS A 78 8.73 4.62 -0.01
C LYS A 78 7.87 3.49 -0.60
N LYS A 79 7.83 2.34 0.09
CA LYS A 79 6.95 1.22 -0.31
C LYS A 79 5.47 1.59 -0.17
N HIS A 80 5.08 2.26 0.92
CA HIS A 80 3.70 2.71 1.12
C HIS A 80 3.28 3.76 0.09
N ILE A 81 4.15 4.70 -0.26
CA ILE A 81 3.93 5.68 -1.33
C ILE A 81 3.66 4.97 -2.65
N ASN A 82 4.51 4.01 -3.03
CA ASN A 82 4.30 3.27 -4.27
C ASN A 82 2.98 2.49 -4.27
N LYS A 83 2.62 1.85 -3.15
CA LYS A 83 1.32 1.18 -2.98
C LYS A 83 0.15 2.17 -3.09
N ALA A 84 0.24 3.32 -2.43
CA ALA A 84 -0.79 4.37 -2.47
C ALA A 84 -0.99 4.90 -3.90
N THR A 85 0.10 5.20 -4.61
CA THR A 85 0.04 5.64 -6.01
C THR A 85 -0.60 4.57 -6.90
N LYS A 86 -0.22 3.29 -6.75
CA LYS A 86 -0.84 2.19 -7.51
C LYS A 86 -2.32 2.03 -7.20
N LEU A 87 -2.69 2.19 -5.94
CA LEU A 87 -4.08 2.13 -5.49
C LEU A 87 -4.91 3.23 -6.19
N LEU A 88 -4.47 4.48 -6.13
CA LEU A 88 -5.14 5.60 -6.78
C LEU A 88 -5.30 5.42 -8.30
N VAL A 89 -4.30 4.83 -8.97
CA VAL A 89 -4.39 4.51 -10.40
C VAL A 89 -5.38 3.38 -10.67
N ASN A 90 -5.39 2.35 -9.83
CA ASN A 90 -6.31 1.23 -9.98
C ASN A 90 -7.77 1.66 -9.81
N TYR A 91 -8.04 2.59 -8.89
CA TYR A 91 -9.34 3.22 -8.71
C TYR A 91 -9.65 4.31 -9.75
N ASN A 92 -8.79 4.52 -10.75
CA ASN A 92 -8.94 5.52 -11.81
C ASN A 92 -9.05 6.98 -11.31
N LEU A 93 -8.67 7.25 -10.06
CA LEU A 93 -8.67 8.59 -9.46
C LEU A 93 -7.49 9.43 -9.96
N LEU A 94 -6.40 8.76 -10.33
CA LEU A 94 -5.14 9.37 -10.75
C LEU A 94 -4.73 8.88 -12.13
N TYR A 95 -4.40 9.81 -13.02
CA TYR A 95 -3.75 9.52 -14.29
C TYR A 95 -2.24 9.66 -14.14
N ILE A 96 -1.50 8.66 -14.64
CA ILE A 96 -0.04 8.70 -14.72
C ILE A 96 0.34 8.66 -16.19
N LYS A 97 1.18 9.60 -16.60
CA LYS A 97 1.76 9.66 -17.94
C LYS A 97 3.28 9.84 -17.81
N PRO A 98 4.08 8.98 -18.45
CA PRO A 98 5.50 9.29 -18.63
C PRO A 98 5.60 10.45 -19.63
N SER A 99 6.29 11.52 -19.26
CA SER A 99 6.62 12.63 -20.15
C SER A 99 8.08 13.00 -19.96
N THR A 100 8.85 13.09 -21.05
CA THR A 100 10.23 13.64 -21.01
C THR A 100 11.14 12.94 -19.99
N GLY A 101 11.00 11.63 -19.82
CA GLY A 101 11.78 10.83 -18.86
C GLY A 101 11.33 10.94 -17.40
N GLU A 102 10.29 11.72 -17.11
CA GLU A 102 9.72 11.89 -15.78
C GLU A 102 8.28 11.37 -15.70
N LEU A 103 7.87 10.94 -14.50
CA LEU A 103 6.51 10.49 -14.24
C LEU A 103 5.65 11.70 -13.88
N HIS A 104 4.70 12.02 -14.74
CA HIS A 104 3.73 13.09 -14.54
C HIS A 104 2.41 12.50 -14.03
N VAL A 105 1.83 13.14 -13.03
CA VAL A 105 0.55 12.73 -12.41
C VAL A 105 -0.46 13.87 -12.45
N SER A 106 -1.73 13.51 -12.63
CA SER A 106 -2.87 14.43 -12.63
C SER A 106 -4.12 13.74 -12.11
N LEU A 107 -5.02 14.52 -11.51
CA LEU A 107 -6.31 14.01 -11.03
C LEU A 107 -7.27 13.79 -12.18
N ASN A 108 -8.12 12.78 -12.02
CA ASN A 108 -9.23 12.54 -12.92
C ASN A 108 -10.41 13.48 -12.59
N PRO A 109 -10.76 14.44 -13.46
CA PRO A 109 -11.85 15.37 -13.19
C PRO A 109 -13.23 14.69 -13.16
N ARG A 110 -13.38 13.54 -13.81
CA ARG A 110 -14.65 12.80 -13.83
C ARG A 110 -14.95 12.11 -12.50
N MET A 111 -13.92 11.80 -11.72
CA MET A 111 -14.03 11.14 -10.42
C MET A 111 -13.86 12.11 -9.25
N LYS A 112 -14.10 13.40 -9.48
CA LYS A 112 -13.99 14.44 -8.46
C LYS A 112 -14.82 14.13 -7.21
N LYS A 113 -16.06 13.63 -7.38
CA LYS A 113 -16.96 13.23 -6.29
C LYS A 113 -16.33 12.11 -5.43
N GLU A 114 -15.92 11.02 -6.07
CA GLU A 114 -15.27 9.88 -5.43
C GLU A 114 -13.98 10.27 -4.68
N ILE A 115 -13.19 11.19 -5.25
CA ILE A 115 -11.97 11.70 -4.60
C ILE A 115 -12.31 12.39 -3.28
N TYR A 116 -13.34 13.25 -3.26
CA TYR A 116 -13.76 13.93 -2.04
C TYR A 116 -14.39 12.95 -1.05
N GLU A 117 -15.20 12.00 -1.50
CA GLU A 117 -15.77 10.94 -0.65
C GLU A 117 -14.67 10.09 0.00
N PHE A 118 -13.63 9.72 -0.75
CA PHE A 118 -12.47 9.00 -0.23
C PHE A 118 -11.69 9.81 0.83
N ILE A 119 -11.56 11.12 0.63
CA ILE A 119 -10.91 12.01 1.59
C ILE A 119 -11.76 12.10 2.88
N ASP A 120 -13.07 12.26 2.73
CA ASP A 120 -14.01 12.38 3.84
C ASP A 120 -14.09 11.09 4.66
N GLU A 121 -14.14 9.93 4.01
CA GLU A 121 -14.10 8.61 4.67
C GLU A 121 -12.87 8.47 5.58
N ILE A 122 -11.70 8.94 5.11
CA ILE A 122 -10.44 8.86 5.86
C ILE A 122 -10.43 9.83 7.06
N ASP A 123 -11.07 11.00 6.95
CA ASP A 123 -11.21 11.91 8.08
C ASP A 123 -12.19 11.38 9.13
N ASN A 124 -13.30 10.78 8.70
CA ASN A 124 -14.27 10.15 9.60
C ASN A 124 -13.71 8.91 10.32
N ASP A 125 -12.82 8.12 9.68
CA ASP A 125 -12.14 6.97 10.32
C ASP A 125 -11.19 7.38 11.47
N LYS A 126 -10.84 8.67 11.59
CA LYS A 126 -10.03 9.19 12.71
C LYS A 126 -10.86 9.69 13.89
N LEU A 127 -12.18 9.74 13.76
CA LEU A 127 -13.08 10.33 14.75
C LEU A 127 -13.63 9.33 15.78
N TYR A 128 -13.25 8.06 15.69
CA TYR A 128 -13.65 6.97 16.60
C TYR A 128 -12.45 6.08 16.96
#